data_AF-A0A8H3L3Z4-F1
#
_entry.id   AF-A0A8H3L3Z4-F1
#
_cell.length_a   1.000
_cell.length_b   1.000
_cell.length_c   1.000
_cell.angle_alpha   90.00
_cell.angle_beta   90.00
_cell.angle_gamma   90.00
#
_symmetry.space_group_name_H-M   'P 1'
#
loop_
_entity.id
_entity.type
_entity.pdbx_description
1 polymer ?
#
loop_
_entity_poly.entity_id
_entity_poly.type
_entity_poly.pdbx_seq_one_letter_code
_entity_poly.pdbx_strand_id
1 'polypeptide(L)'
;MAICSLCQLLGNNLDCNIEDAKNVKTYSIQVIGDRLTLFAVSLVEKRKYLAVELASCVIPFAFDAITCYMKIFNFFAVIRSEFVKQKELQKKIRSFIPTDKCSENLREWLHLPDDDISLVTEEDMDKIFMM
;
A
#
# COMPACT_ATOMS: atom_id res chain seq x y z
N MET A 1 -5.74 2.50 8.95
CA MET A 1 -4.43 3.03 8.51
C MET A 1 -4.18 2.80 7.02
N ALA A 2 -4.12 1.57 6.50
CA ALA A 2 -3.77 1.32 5.08
C ALA A 2 -4.61 2.10 4.05
N ILE A 3 -5.94 2.13 4.18
CA ILE A 3 -6.82 2.94 3.30
C ILE A 3 -6.48 4.44 3.40
N CYS A 4 -6.32 4.98 4.61
CA CYS A 4 -5.96 6.39 4.80
C CYS A 4 -4.61 6.72 4.15
N SER A 5 -3.60 5.86 4.35
CA SER A 5 -2.28 6.00 3.73
C SER A 5 -2.36 5.95 2.20
N LEU A 6 -3.26 5.12 1.64
CA LEU A 6 -3.48 5.04 0.20
C LEU A 6 -4.13 6.32 -0.32
N CYS A 7 -5.18 6.80 0.34
CA CYS A 7 -5.83 8.07 0.01
C CYS A 7 -4.84 9.23 0.04
N GLN A 8 -3.97 9.28 1.05
CA GLN A 8 -2.96 10.31 1.18
C GLN A 8 -1.91 10.24 0.07
N LEU A 9 -1.39 9.05 -0.22
CA LEU A 9 -0.38 8.88 -1.26
C LEU A 9 -0.93 9.24 -2.65
N LEU A 10 -2.16 8.85 -2.95
CA LEU A 10 -2.85 9.24 -4.19
C LEU A 10 -3.24 10.73 -4.18
N GLY A 11 -3.60 11.29 -3.03
CA GLY A 11 -3.88 12.72 -2.83
C GLY A 11 -2.66 13.62 -3.07
N ASN A 12 -1.45 13.13 -2.82
CA ASN A 12 -0.20 13.82 -3.15
C ASN A 12 0.18 13.71 -4.64
N ASN A 13 -0.50 12.84 -5.40
CA ASN A 13 -0.20 12.54 -6.81
C ASN A 13 -1.48 12.55 -7.66
N LEU A 14 -2.32 13.57 -7.49
CA LEU A 14 -3.65 13.65 -8.13
C LEU A 14 -3.59 13.71 -9.66
N ASP A 15 -2.47 14.17 -10.20
CA ASP A 15 -2.28 14.29 -11.64
C ASP A 15 -1.83 12.98 -12.31
N CYS A 16 -1.76 11.86 -11.58
CA CYS A 16 -1.35 10.59 -12.15
C CYS A 16 -2.48 9.89 -12.93
N ASN A 17 -2.11 9.09 -13.92
CA ASN A 17 -3.05 8.25 -14.67
C ASN A 17 -3.79 7.28 -13.73
N ILE A 18 -5.12 7.20 -13.83
CA ILE A 18 -5.95 6.31 -13.03
C ILE A 18 -5.56 4.84 -13.15
N GLU A 19 -5.13 4.40 -14.34
CA GLU A 19 -4.66 3.02 -14.51
C GLU A 19 -3.41 2.74 -13.68
N ASP A 20 -2.52 3.73 -13.54
CA ASP A 20 -1.37 3.61 -12.65
C ASP A 20 -1.77 3.78 -11.17
N ALA A 21 -2.73 4.65 -10.87
CA ALA A 21 -3.28 4.86 -9.53
C ALA A 21 -3.94 3.60 -8.95
N LYS A 22 -4.69 2.84 -9.75
CA LYS A 22 -5.30 1.55 -9.35
C LYS A 22 -4.26 0.50 -8.98
N ASN A 23 -3.06 0.58 -9.56
CA ASN A 23 -1.96 -0.34 -9.29
C ASN A 23 -1.16 0.03 -8.04
N VAL A 24 -1.38 1.22 -7.49
CA VAL A 24 -0.79 1.63 -6.21
C VAL A 24 -1.41 0.80 -5.09
N LYS A 25 -0.52 0.21 -4.29
CA LYS A 25 -0.92 -0.60 -3.14
C LYS A 25 -0.29 -0.03 -1.88
N THR A 26 -1.08 0.02 -0.82
CA THR A 26 -0.56 0.11 0.54
C THR A 26 -0.66 -1.24 1.21
N TYR A 27 0.13 -1.45 2.26
CA TYR A 27 0.22 -2.74 2.92
C TYR A 27 -0.06 -2.60 4.41
N SER A 28 -0.62 -3.65 4.99
CA SER A 28 -0.73 -3.80 6.43
C SER A 28 -0.41 -5.24 6.81
N ILE A 29 0.41 -5.42 7.83
CA ILE A 29 0.63 -6.72 8.45
C ILE A 29 -0.25 -6.80 9.68
N GLN A 30 -1.09 -7.81 9.74
CA GLN A 30 -1.91 -8.11 10.91
C GLN A 30 -1.33 -9.33 11.63
N VAL A 31 -1.28 -9.25 12.96
CA VAL A 31 -0.87 -10.37 13.82
C VAL A 31 -2.08 -10.81 14.62
N ILE A 32 -2.47 -12.08 14.51
CA ILE A 32 -3.52 -12.69 15.33
C ILE A 32 -2.97 -13.98 15.92
N GLY A 33 -2.76 -13.99 17.25
CA GLY A 33 -2.05 -15.09 17.91
C GLY A 33 -0.62 -15.19 17.40
N ASP A 34 -0.26 -16.36 16.87
CA ASP A 34 1.04 -16.65 16.26
C ASP A 34 1.08 -16.45 14.74
N ARG A 35 -0.02 -15.99 14.14
CA ARG A 35 -0.14 -15.83 12.69
C ARG A 35 0.11 -14.40 12.24
N LEU A 36 1.04 -14.24 11.32
CA LEU A 36 1.26 -13.04 10.53
C LEU A 36 0.49 -13.14 9.21
N THR A 37 -0.27 -12.11 8.87
CA THR A 37 -0.94 -12.00 7.57
C THR A 37 -0.65 -10.65 6.93
N LEU A 38 -0.18 -10.67 5.68
CA LEU A 38 0.07 -9.48 4.87
C LEU A 38 -1.15 -9.19 4.00
N PHE A 39 -1.73 -8.02 4.17
CA PHE A 39 -2.77 -7.49 3.30
C PHE A 39 -2.21 -6.40 2.40
N ALA A 40 -2.68 -6.37 1.16
CA ALA A 40 -2.55 -5.23 0.27
C ALA A 40 -3.90 -4.55 0.08
N VAL A 41 -3.89 -3.22 0.07
CA VAL A 41 -5.05 -2.39 -0.16
C VAL A 41 -4.82 -1.54 -1.40
N SER A 42 -5.75 -1.58 -2.34
CA SER A 42 -5.71 -0.78 -3.58
C SER A 42 -7.07 -0.17 -3.91
N LEU A 43 -7.05 0.82 -4.80
CA LEU A 43 -8.24 1.43 -5.39
C LEU A 43 -8.71 0.56 -6.57
N VAL A 44 -9.99 0.20 -6.62
CA VAL A 44 -10.53 -0.66 -7.69
C VAL A 44 -11.58 0.06 -8.51
N GLU A 45 -12.48 0.79 -7.86
CA GLU A 45 -13.50 1.63 -8.48
C GLU A 45 -13.59 2.97 -7.75
N LYS A 46 -14.36 3.92 -8.29
CA LYS A 46 -14.61 5.21 -7.63
C LYS A 46 -15.05 4.98 -6.17
N ARG A 47 -14.26 5.50 -5.23
CA ARG A 47 -14.49 5.43 -3.77
C ARG A 47 -14.58 4.00 -3.20
N LYS A 48 -14.15 2.99 -3.96
CA LYS A 48 -14.12 1.59 -3.49
C LYS A 48 -12.69 1.07 -3.43
N TYR A 49 -12.38 0.51 -2.28
CA TYR A 49 -11.07 -0.04 -1.97
C TYR A 49 -11.19 -1.56 -1.78
N LEU A 50 -10.17 -2.29 -2.22
CA LEU A 50 -10.09 -3.73 -2.05
C LEU A 50 -8.90 -4.05 -1.17
N ALA A 51 -9.15 -4.83 -0.11
CA ALA A 51 -8.11 -5.44 0.70
C ALA A 51 -7.98 -6.91 0.31
N VAL A 52 -6.77 -7.35 -0.05
CA VAL A 52 -6.47 -8.72 -0.45
C VAL A 52 -5.35 -9.28 0.41
N GLU A 53 -5.53 -10.49 0.92
CA GLU A 53 -4.45 -11.25 1.56
C GLU A 53 -3.41 -11.67 0.50
N LEU A 54 -2.14 -11.31 0.72
CA LEU A 54 -1.05 -11.66 -0.17
C LEU A 54 -0.25 -12.87 0.32
N ALA A 55 -0.07 -12.98 1.64
CA ALA A 55 0.65 -14.06 2.27
C ALA A 55 0.24 -14.18 3.73
N SER A 56 0.31 -15.39 4.28
CA SER A 56 0.16 -15.66 5.71
C SER A 56 1.15 -16.73 6.15
N CYS A 57 1.75 -16.54 7.33
CA CYS A 57 2.62 -17.53 7.94
C CYS A 57 2.40 -17.59 9.46
N VAL A 58 2.76 -18.73 10.05
CA VAL A 58 2.76 -18.92 11.50
C VAL A 58 4.19 -18.76 11.99
N ILE A 59 4.40 -17.94 13.02
CA ILE A 59 5.69 -17.80 13.68
C ILE A 59 5.88 -19.00 14.61
N PRO A 60 6.85 -19.89 14.34
CA PRO A 60 7.13 -20.99 15.25
C PRO A 60 7.88 -20.46 16.47
N PHE A 61 7.41 -20.82 17.67
CA PHE A 61 8.11 -20.59 18.93
C PHE A 61 8.96 -21.79 19.37
N ALA A 62 8.96 -22.86 18.58
CA ALA A 62 9.69 -24.11 18.86
C ALA A 62 10.65 -24.48 17.72
N PHE A 63 11.81 -25.02 18.08
CA PHE A 63 12.93 -25.30 17.17
C PHE A 63 12.69 -26.48 16.23
N ASP A 64 11.86 -27.44 16.64
CA ASP A 64 11.44 -28.61 15.84
C ASP A 64 10.53 -28.24 14.66
N ALA A 65 10.02 -27.00 14.61
CA ALA A 65 9.22 -26.47 13.51
C ALA A 65 10.07 -25.81 12.41
N ILE A 66 11.21 -26.43 12.02
CA ILE A 66 12.11 -25.88 10.99
C ILE A 66 11.40 -25.59 9.66
N THR A 67 10.39 -26.38 9.32
CA THR A 67 9.54 -26.21 8.12
C THR A 67 8.67 -24.95 8.18
N CYS A 68 8.37 -24.41 9.37
CA CYS A 68 7.68 -23.14 9.54
C CYS A 68 8.57 -21.94 9.22
N TYR A 69 9.89 -22.02 9.44
CA TYR A 69 10.80 -20.94 9.06
C TYR A 69 10.86 -20.71 7.55
N MET A 70 10.72 -21.76 6.73
CA MET A 70 10.59 -21.60 5.28
C MET A 70 9.35 -20.77 4.90
N LYS A 71 8.24 -20.93 5.62
CA LYS A 71 7.03 -20.12 5.40
C LYS A 71 7.26 -18.65 5.77
N ILE A 72 8.07 -18.38 6.79
CA ILE A 72 8.48 -17.03 7.16
C ILE A 72 9.36 -16.41 6.07
N PHE A 73 10.37 -17.13 5.58
CA PHE A 73 11.22 -16.61 4.50
C PHE A 73 10.42 -16.34 3.23
N ASN A 74 9.47 -17.21 2.89
CA ASN A 74 8.55 -16.97 1.79
C ASN A 74 7.67 -15.73 2.02
N PHE A 75 7.16 -15.53 3.23
CA PHE A 75 6.39 -14.33 3.59
C PHE A 75 7.21 -13.04 3.36
N PHE A 76 8.47 -13.00 3.82
CA PHE A 76 9.35 -11.85 3.57
C PHE A 76 9.75 -11.71 2.09
N ALA A 77 9.91 -12.81 1.37
CA ALA A 77 10.17 -12.78 -0.07
C ALA A 77 9.00 -12.15 -0.84
N VAL A 78 7.75 -12.44 -0.46
CA VAL A 78 6.55 -11.80 -1.02
C VAL A 78 6.56 -10.29 -0.74
N ILE A 79 6.83 -9.87 0.51
CA ILE A 79 6.94 -8.44 0.85
C ILE A 79 7.96 -7.75 -0.04
N ARG A 80 9.17 -8.31 -0.14
CA ARG A 80 10.25 -7.75 -0.97
C ARG A 80 9.82 -7.63 -2.44
N SER A 81 9.19 -8.67 -2.99
CA SER A 81 8.73 -8.67 -4.38
C SER A 81 7.73 -7.54 -4.65
N GLU A 82 6.76 -7.37 -3.77
CA GLU A 82 5.75 -6.30 -3.90
C GLU A 82 6.38 -4.91 -3.75
N PHE A 83 7.35 -4.73 -2.85
CA PHE A 83 8.04 -3.44 -2.68
C PHE A 83 8.87 -3.05 -3.90
N VAL A 84 9.52 -4.03 -4.55
CA VAL A 84 10.22 -3.78 -5.82
C VAL A 84 9.24 -3.30 -6.89
N LYS A 85 8.07 -3.95 -7.02
CA LYS A 85 7.03 -3.52 -7.98
C LYS A 85 6.52 -2.11 -7.68
N GLN A 86 6.22 -1.80 -6.42
CA GLN A 86 5.75 -0.47 -6.03
C GLN A 86 6.80 0.61 -6.23
N LYS A 87 8.10 0.30 -6.06
CA LYS A 87 9.19 1.25 -6.32
C LYS A 87 9.26 1.63 -7.80
N GLU A 88 9.10 0.67 -8.71
CA GLU A 88 9.06 0.95 -10.14
C GLU A 88 7.81 1.75 -10.53
N LEU A 89 6.64 1.41 -9.95
CA LEU A 89 5.42 2.19 -10.14
C LEU A 89 5.55 3.63 -9.61
N GLN A 90 6.19 3.81 -8.45
CA GLN A 90 6.42 5.14 -7.87
C GLN A 90 7.29 6.01 -8.78
N LYS A 91 8.35 5.45 -9.38
CA LYS A 91 9.15 6.16 -10.39
C LYS A 91 8.31 6.56 -11.58
N LYS A 92 7.46 5.65 -12.08
CA LYS A 92 6.56 5.91 -13.20
C LYS A 92 5.61 7.07 -12.91
N ILE A 93 4.96 7.07 -11.73
CA ILE A 93 4.05 8.13 -11.28
C ILE A 93 4.80 9.46 -11.16
N ARG A 94 5.98 9.50 -10.54
CA ARG A 94 6.78 10.73 -10.39
C ARG A 94 7.28 11.29 -11.72
N SER A 95 7.49 10.44 -12.73
CA SER A 95 7.88 10.86 -14.08
C SER A 95 6.70 11.24 -14.98
N PHE A 96 5.47 11.10 -14.49
CA PHE A 96 4.28 11.36 -15.28
C PHE A 96 4.14 12.86 -15.55
N ILE A 97 3.97 13.21 -16.84
CA ILE A 97 3.69 14.58 -17.27
C ILE A 97 2.23 14.63 -17.72
N PRO A 98 1.37 15.40 -17.05
CA PRO A 98 -0.03 15.53 -17.44
C PRO A 98 -0.15 16.07 -18.86
N THR A 99 -1.01 15.44 -19.65
CA THR A 99 -1.40 15.93 -20.98
C THR A 99 -2.90 16.22 -20.96
N ASP A 100 -3.38 17.18 -21.75
CA ASP A 100 -4.79 17.64 -21.84
C ASP A 100 -5.84 16.53 -22.10
N LYS A 101 -5.41 15.28 -22.31
CA LYS A 101 -6.25 14.10 -22.54
C LYS A 101 -6.53 13.26 -21.30
N CYS A 102 -6.08 13.63 -20.10
CA CYS A 102 -6.47 12.92 -18.88
C CYS A 102 -7.92 13.27 -18.51
N SER A 103 -8.88 12.54 -19.10
CA SER A 103 -10.32 12.85 -19.04
C SER A 103 -10.96 12.54 -17.69
N GLU A 104 -10.29 11.80 -16.81
CA GLU A 104 -10.83 11.39 -15.53
C GLU A 104 -9.93 11.87 -14.39
N ASN A 105 -10.54 12.57 -13.43
CA ASN A 105 -9.84 13.21 -12.32
C ASN A 105 -9.75 12.23 -11.14
N LEU A 106 -8.53 11.89 -10.70
CA LEU A 106 -8.31 11.02 -9.55
C LEU A 106 -8.98 11.54 -8.27
N ARG A 107 -9.21 12.86 -8.16
CA ARG A 107 -9.97 13.46 -7.04
C ARG A 107 -11.37 12.89 -6.90
N GLU A 108 -12.06 12.57 -7.99
CA GLU A 108 -13.40 11.98 -7.94
C GLU A 108 -13.38 10.51 -7.52
N TRP A 109 -12.24 9.85 -7.71
CA TRP A 109 -12.05 8.45 -7.39
C TRP A 109 -11.71 8.22 -5.92
N LEU A 110 -11.11 9.21 -5.26
CA LEU A 110 -10.82 9.14 -3.83
C LEU A 110 -12.04 9.53 -3.00
N HIS A 111 -12.25 8.83 -1.89
CA HIS A 111 -13.13 9.34 -0.84
C HIS A 111 -12.31 10.26 0.07
N LEU A 112 -12.12 11.50 -0.37
CA LEU A 112 -11.56 12.55 0.47
C LEU A 112 -12.70 13.08 1.35
N PRO A 113 -12.58 13.07 2.68
CA PRO A 113 -13.50 13.82 3.53
C PRO A 113 -13.41 15.31 3.17
N ASP A 114 -14.53 16.02 3.23
CA ASP A 114 -14.62 17.43 2.82
C ASP A 114 -13.79 18.38 3.71
N ASP A 115 -13.29 17.91 4.86
CA ASP A 115 -12.47 18.70 5.79
C ASP A 115 -11.21 17.93 6.26
N ASP A 116 -10.08 18.63 6.23
CA ASP A 116 -8.84 18.40 7.00
C ASP A 116 -8.12 17.04 6.90
N ILE A 117 -7.68 16.65 5.70
CA ILE A 117 -6.41 15.91 5.62
C ILE A 117 -5.29 16.95 5.55
N SER A 118 -4.72 17.31 6.70
CA SER A 118 -3.44 18.01 6.69
C SER A 118 -2.46 17.18 5.86
N LEU A 119 -1.89 17.79 4.83
CA LEU A 119 -0.86 17.18 4.00
C LEU A 119 0.39 16.99 4.87
N VAL A 120 0.42 15.86 5.57
CA VAL A 120 1.52 15.40 6.42
C VAL A 120 2.75 15.23 5.52
N THR A 121 3.78 16.03 5.79
CA THR A 121 5.03 16.11 5.02
C THR A 121 5.94 14.92 5.35
N GLU A 122 7.03 14.72 4.60
CA GLU A 122 7.98 13.61 4.85
C GLU A 122 8.46 13.54 6.30
N GLU A 123 8.54 14.68 7.00
CA GLU A 123 8.93 14.78 8.42
C GLU A 123 7.96 14.09 9.39
N ASP A 124 6.69 13.98 9.03
CA ASP A 124 5.69 13.35 9.89
C ASP A 124 5.62 11.83 9.66
N MET A 125 6.02 11.34 8.48
CA MET A 125 6.18 9.91 8.22
C MET A 125 7.31 9.32 9.08
N ASP A 126 8.43 10.02 9.20
CA ASP A 126 9.56 9.60 10.04
C ASP A 126 9.20 9.52 11.53
N LYS A 127 8.31 10.40 12.02
CA LYS A 127 7.79 10.33 13.40
C LYS A 127 6.90 9.12 13.65
N ILE A 128 6.13 8.68 12.65
CA ILE A 128 5.25 7.50 12.77
C ILE A 128 6.07 6.20 12.81
N PHE A 129 7.21 6.15 12.12
CA PHE A 129 8.12 4.99 12.15
C PHE A 129 9.04 4.93 13.37
N MET A 130 9.08 5.97 14.21
CA MET A 130 9.94 6.09 15.39
C MET A 130 9.19 5.95 16.74
N MET A 131 7.91 5.56 16.72
CA MET A 131 7.13 5.14 17.90
C MET A 131 7.02 3.62 17.99
#